data_AF-A0A432G4J5-F1
#
_entry.id   AF-A0A432G4J5-F1
#
_cell.length_a   1.000
_cell.length_b   1.000
_cell.length_c   1.000
_cell.angle_alpha   90.00
_cell.angle_beta   90.00
_cell.angle_gamma   90.00
#
_symmetry.space_group_name_H-M   'P 1'
#
loop_
_entity.id
_entity.type
_entity.pdbx_description
1 polymer ?
#
loop_
_entity_poly.entity_id
_entity_poly.type
_entity_poly.pdbx_seq_one_letter_code
_entity_poly.pdbx_strand_id
1 'polypeptide(L)'
;GSQDGTKWVDVAYDAMKSQSADELEVAFDNWTDRVNNYPYADVHGNFGYLFKGRVPVRPASNGWGPVPGWTGEHEWNGFIPNAELPRSKNPDSGWVVTCNQRVVDDDYPYYLTNLFGTDYRARRIRDKIAELADRNNPNLTDGGQHSLFQKHMRDVYRNFFEDLDLDILQLADEGSSTIGLTGYPQGLPSWEIQGGAERLKDICFWREYDLILKGFIDFYRTFFTQVSTRNAPMPKDAWFPDQIERKLLFNNEFLATAKMVRDRCITDPQYANAVRWQPAFKQLIYRNDQGRLIVTISQNSIGNAITELLGVVVRRVPDAAAYEQTEPALIERLLEIRRRMVRADLGEGIATPGWGADD
;
A
#
# COMPACT_ATOMS: atom_id res chain seq x y z
N GLY A 1 6.23 20.88 25.60
CA GLY A 1 6.46 19.46 25.24
C GLY A 1 7.20 18.80 26.38
N SER A 2 7.01 17.50 26.60
CA SER A 2 7.93 16.74 27.46
C SER A 2 9.34 16.90 26.90
N GLN A 3 10.33 17.21 27.72
CA GLN A 3 11.73 17.30 27.27
C GLN A 3 12.32 15.92 26.91
N ASP A 4 11.51 14.86 26.99
CA ASP A 4 11.88 13.50 26.63
C ASP A 4 11.94 13.35 25.11
N GLY A 5 13.04 12.76 24.63
CA GLY A 5 13.17 12.33 23.25
C GLY A 5 12.10 11.32 22.84
N THR A 6 11.74 11.31 21.57
CA THR A 6 10.78 10.33 21.05
C THR A 6 11.46 8.98 20.87
N LYS A 7 10.79 7.90 21.27
CA LYS A 7 11.33 6.53 21.25
C LYS A 7 11.03 5.76 19.97
N TRP A 8 10.25 6.34 19.05
CA TRP A 8 9.73 5.59 17.91
C TRP A 8 10.81 5.02 17.00
N VAL A 9 11.97 5.69 16.87
CA VAL A 9 13.10 5.20 16.07
C VAL A 9 13.70 3.94 16.70
N ASP A 10 13.89 3.96 18.03
CA ASP A 10 14.38 2.80 18.78
C ASP A 10 13.39 1.64 18.68
N VAL A 11 12.08 1.93 18.81
CA VAL A 11 11.04 0.91 18.64
C VAL A 11 11.02 0.33 17.23
N ALA A 12 11.13 1.15 16.19
CA ALA A 12 11.19 0.66 14.82
C ALA A 12 12.39 -0.28 14.64
N TYR A 13 13.53 0.06 15.22
CA TYR A 13 14.73 -0.77 15.19
C TYR A 13 14.56 -2.09 15.97
N ASP A 14 13.99 -2.05 17.18
CA ASP A 14 13.72 -3.25 17.98
C ASP A 14 12.68 -4.17 17.31
N ALA A 15 11.65 -3.59 16.69
CA ALA A 15 10.69 -4.31 15.88
C ALA A 15 11.36 -5.04 14.70
N MET A 16 12.30 -4.39 14.01
CA MET A 16 13.06 -5.03 12.92
C MET A 16 14.02 -6.14 13.41
N LYS A 17 14.39 -6.12 14.69
CA LYS A 17 15.21 -7.17 15.32
C LYS A 17 14.41 -8.35 15.85
N SER A 18 13.12 -8.15 16.10
CA SER A 18 12.24 -9.17 16.67
C SER A 18 12.25 -10.44 15.83
N GLN A 19 12.30 -11.59 16.49
CA GLN A 19 12.31 -12.92 15.88
C GLN A 19 10.94 -13.62 15.97
N SER A 20 9.99 -13.04 16.69
CA SER A 20 8.63 -13.57 16.87
C SER A 20 7.60 -12.45 16.94
N ALA A 21 6.33 -12.79 16.71
CA ALA A 21 5.22 -11.88 16.92
C ALA A 21 5.18 -11.34 18.36
N ASP A 22 5.52 -12.16 19.36
CA ASP A 22 5.54 -11.74 20.76
C ASP A 22 6.61 -10.69 21.04
N GLU A 23 7.82 -10.89 20.52
CA GLU A 23 8.89 -9.88 20.61
C GLU A 23 8.49 -8.58 19.91
N LEU A 24 7.83 -8.69 18.76
CA LEU A 24 7.33 -7.53 18.00
C LEU A 24 6.31 -6.74 18.82
N GLU A 25 5.33 -7.41 19.43
CA GLU A 25 4.32 -6.73 20.26
C GLU A 25 4.97 -5.97 21.42
N VAL A 26 5.95 -6.59 22.09
CA VAL A 26 6.73 -5.99 23.18
C VAL A 26 7.54 -4.79 22.70
N ALA A 27 8.21 -4.88 21.55
CA ALA A 27 8.93 -3.75 20.98
C ALA A 27 7.99 -2.55 20.80
N PHE A 28 6.80 -2.79 20.25
CA PHE A 28 5.79 -1.77 20.00
C PHE A 28 5.16 -1.15 21.26
N ASP A 29 5.43 -1.65 22.48
CA ASP A 29 4.90 -1.06 23.72
C ASP A 29 5.37 0.38 23.95
N ASN A 30 6.55 0.73 23.43
CA ASN A 30 7.12 2.07 23.54
C ASN A 30 6.87 2.95 22.30
N TRP A 31 5.99 2.56 21.36
CA TRP A 31 5.76 3.33 20.14
C TRP A 31 5.15 4.71 20.44
N THR A 32 5.89 5.77 20.15
CA THR A 32 5.49 7.17 20.43
C THR A 32 5.22 8.03 19.20
N ASP A 33 5.36 7.49 17.99
CA ASP A 33 5.01 8.23 16.76
C ASP A 33 3.48 8.26 16.54
N ARG A 34 3.06 8.83 15.41
CA ARG A 34 1.65 8.94 15.00
C ARG A 34 0.91 7.62 15.18
N VAL A 35 -0.36 7.77 15.57
CA VAL A 35 -1.30 6.67 15.72
C VAL A 35 -1.51 5.99 14.37
N ASN A 36 -1.21 4.70 14.30
CA ASN A 36 -1.33 3.93 13.06
C ASN A 36 -1.73 2.46 13.34
N ASN A 37 -2.05 1.78 12.25
CA ASN A 37 -2.49 0.40 12.20
C ASN A 37 -1.34 -0.49 11.73
N TYR A 38 -0.90 -1.42 12.58
CA TYR A 38 0.24 -2.30 12.34
C TYR A 38 -0.23 -3.76 12.25
N PRO A 39 -0.61 -4.25 11.06
CA PRO A 39 -0.74 -5.68 10.85
C PRO A 39 0.66 -6.33 10.89
N TYR A 40 0.75 -7.53 11.45
CA TYR A 40 2.01 -8.27 11.54
C TYR A 40 1.78 -9.76 11.29
N ALA A 41 2.86 -10.47 10.93
CA ALA A 41 2.93 -11.92 10.86
C ALA A 41 4.37 -12.40 11.09
N ASP A 42 4.55 -13.63 11.59
CA ASP A 42 5.84 -14.28 11.75
C ASP A 42 5.91 -15.64 11.03
N VAL A 43 7.13 -16.20 10.94
CA VAL A 43 7.42 -17.50 10.30
C VAL A 43 6.89 -18.71 11.10
N HIS A 44 6.43 -18.49 12.33
CA HIS A 44 5.84 -19.51 13.20
C HIS A 44 4.32 -19.62 13.02
N GLY A 45 3.74 -18.80 12.14
CA GLY A 45 2.31 -18.78 11.85
C GLY A 45 1.50 -17.89 12.79
N ASN A 46 2.14 -17.08 13.63
CA ASN A 46 1.42 -16.05 14.37
C ASN A 46 1.21 -14.83 13.49
N PHE A 47 0.05 -14.21 13.60
CA PHE A 47 -0.27 -12.98 12.91
C PHE A 47 -1.27 -12.16 13.73
N GLY A 48 -1.40 -10.89 13.39
CA GLY A 48 -2.28 -10.03 14.14
C GLY A 48 -2.25 -8.59 13.70
N TYR A 49 -2.69 -7.75 14.62
CA TYR A 49 -2.93 -6.34 14.45
C TYR A 49 -2.65 -5.60 15.74
N LEU A 50 -1.93 -4.49 15.63
CA LEU A 50 -1.73 -3.54 16.72
C LEU A 50 -2.20 -2.15 16.28
N PHE A 51 -3.03 -1.52 17.09
CA PHE A 51 -3.26 -0.08 17.04
C PHE A 51 -2.27 0.60 18.00
N LYS A 52 -1.25 1.29 17.47
CA LYS A 52 -0.16 1.84 18.30
C LYS A 52 0.02 3.33 18.08
N GLY A 53 0.35 4.02 19.17
CA GLY A 53 0.54 5.47 19.25
C GLY A 53 0.04 6.02 20.59
N ARG A 54 0.17 7.33 20.80
CA ARG A 54 -0.30 8.00 22.01
C ARG A 54 -1.67 8.62 21.79
N VAL A 55 -2.71 7.99 22.32
CA VAL A 55 -4.09 8.52 22.27
C VAL A 55 -4.44 9.14 23.61
N PRO A 56 -4.72 10.45 23.68
CA PRO A 56 -5.12 11.09 24.92
C PRO A 56 -6.55 10.70 25.32
N VAL A 57 -6.77 10.50 26.62
CA VAL A 57 -8.12 10.32 27.18
C VAL A 57 -8.76 11.69 27.29
N ARG A 58 -9.87 11.89 26.57
CA ARG A 58 -10.56 13.19 26.46
C ARG A 58 -12.02 12.97 26.04
N PRO A 59 -12.91 13.94 26.29
CA PRO A 59 -14.30 13.86 25.83
C PRO A 59 -14.43 13.78 24.30
N ALA A 60 -15.45 13.07 23.82
CA ALA A 60 -15.72 12.91 22.38
C ALA A 60 -16.03 14.24 21.66
N SER A 61 -16.48 15.27 22.40
CA SER A 61 -16.69 16.63 21.88
C SER A 61 -15.43 17.20 21.24
N ASN A 62 -14.24 16.82 21.72
CA ASN A 62 -12.95 17.31 21.23
C ASN A 62 -12.64 16.87 19.78
N GLY A 63 -13.39 15.91 19.23
CA GLY A 63 -13.22 15.46 17.85
C GLY A 63 -13.99 16.22 16.80
N TRP A 64 -14.88 17.15 17.20
CA TRP A 64 -15.74 17.88 16.27
C TRP A 64 -15.14 19.21 15.80
N GLY A 65 -14.12 19.72 16.50
CA GLY A 65 -13.48 20.98 16.18
C GLY A 65 -12.80 21.61 17.38
N PRO A 66 -12.47 22.92 17.31
CA PRO A 66 -11.99 23.67 18.46
C PRO A 66 -12.98 23.62 19.63
N VAL A 67 -12.45 23.48 20.84
CA VAL A 67 -13.23 23.43 22.08
C VAL A 67 -12.74 24.50 23.07
N PRO A 68 -13.59 24.98 24.01
CA PRO A 68 -13.19 25.94 25.03
C PRO A 68 -12.05 25.41 25.92
N GLY A 69 -10.84 25.98 25.77
CA GLY A 69 -9.68 25.59 26.59
C GLY A 69 -9.64 26.22 27.99
N TRP A 70 -10.59 27.10 28.34
CA TRP A 70 -10.61 27.83 29.61
C TRP A 70 -11.58 27.23 30.66
N THR A 71 -12.40 26.25 30.29
CA THR A 71 -13.41 25.68 31.20
C THR A 71 -12.88 24.49 32.01
N GLY A 72 -11.78 23.87 31.57
CA GLY A 72 -11.25 22.63 32.14
C GLY A 72 -12.02 21.36 31.71
N GLU A 73 -13.18 21.50 31.06
CA GLU A 73 -14.04 20.37 30.67
C GLU A 73 -13.47 19.54 29.52
N HIS A 74 -12.55 20.10 28.74
CA HIS A 74 -11.98 19.50 27.54
C HIS A 74 -10.52 19.08 27.69
N GLU A 75 -10.02 19.10 28.92
CA GLU A 75 -8.64 18.74 29.24
C GLU A 75 -8.36 17.26 28.97
N TRP A 76 -7.10 16.95 28.72
CA TRP A 76 -6.66 15.57 28.56
C TRP A 76 -6.38 14.96 29.93
N ASN A 77 -6.99 13.81 30.21
CA ASN A 77 -6.72 13.04 31.42
C ASN A 77 -5.70 11.92 31.13
N GLY A 78 -4.47 12.31 30.81
CA GLY A 78 -3.43 11.38 30.43
C GLY A 78 -3.68 10.72 29.07
N PHE A 79 -3.21 9.47 28.92
CA PHE A 79 -3.26 8.69 27.69
C PHE A 79 -3.88 7.32 27.95
N ILE A 80 -4.55 6.76 26.94
CA ILE A 80 -5.04 5.39 26.99
C ILE A 80 -3.84 4.47 27.31
N PRO A 81 -3.91 3.61 28.33
CA PRO A 81 -2.85 2.67 28.63
C PRO A 81 -2.56 1.77 27.43
N ASN A 82 -1.27 1.48 27.17
CA ASN A 82 -0.89 0.66 26.01
C ASN A 82 -1.60 -0.71 26.00
N ALA A 83 -1.74 -1.32 27.18
CA ALA A 83 -2.47 -2.56 27.40
C ALA A 83 -3.92 -2.52 26.89
N GLU A 84 -4.55 -1.34 26.91
CA GLU A 84 -5.96 -1.13 26.56
C GLU A 84 -6.15 -0.66 25.12
N LEU A 85 -5.07 -0.34 24.38
CA LEU A 85 -5.18 -0.03 22.96
C LEU A 85 -5.65 -1.25 22.15
N PRO A 86 -6.44 -1.04 21.08
CA PRO A 86 -6.97 -2.13 20.26
C PRO A 86 -5.86 -3.02 19.70
N ARG A 87 -6.02 -4.33 19.87
CA ARG A 87 -5.11 -5.35 19.37
C ARG A 87 -5.87 -6.62 19.04
N SER A 88 -5.30 -7.44 18.17
CA SER A 88 -5.80 -8.78 17.90
C SER A 88 -4.63 -9.68 17.52
N LYS A 89 -4.50 -10.83 18.17
CA LYS A 89 -3.49 -11.84 17.88
C LYS A 89 -4.19 -13.15 17.55
N ASN A 90 -3.84 -13.74 16.42
CA ASN A 90 -4.39 -15.01 15.91
C ASN A 90 -5.92 -15.10 16.00
N PRO A 91 -6.68 -14.13 15.42
CA PRO A 91 -8.13 -14.17 15.49
C PRO A 91 -8.71 -15.40 14.79
N ASP A 92 -9.80 -15.96 15.33
CA ASP A 92 -10.53 -17.10 14.76
C ASP A 92 -11.03 -16.87 13.33
N SER A 93 -11.14 -15.60 12.91
CA SER A 93 -11.45 -15.22 11.53
C SER A 93 -10.42 -15.73 10.52
N GLY A 94 -9.18 -16.01 10.95
CA GLY A 94 -8.08 -16.43 10.08
C GLY A 94 -7.48 -15.30 9.24
N TRP A 95 -7.89 -14.04 9.47
CA TRP A 95 -7.40 -12.87 8.73
C TRP A 95 -7.49 -11.58 9.56
N VAL A 96 -6.66 -10.62 9.17
CA VAL A 96 -6.66 -9.24 9.67
C VAL A 96 -6.71 -8.30 8.46
N VAL A 97 -7.59 -7.30 8.50
CA VAL A 97 -7.67 -6.28 7.43
C VAL A 97 -7.71 -4.90 8.06
N THR A 98 -6.83 -4.03 7.58
CA THR A 98 -6.84 -2.60 7.91
C THR A 98 -6.79 -1.76 6.65
N CYS A 99 -7.74 -0.85 6.53
CA CYS A 99 -7.98 0.06 5.43
C CYS A 99 -8.54 1.38 5.97
N ASN A 100 -8.03 1.84 7.12
CA ASN A 100 -8.45 3.07 7.79
C ASN A 100 -9.92 3.08 8.27
N GLN A 101 -10.63 1.95 8.17
CA GLN A 101 -11.97 1.81 8.75
C GLN A 101 -11.92 1.88 10.28
N ARG A 102 -13.09 2.05 10.91
CA ARG A 102 -13.24 1.98 12.36
C ARG A 102 -12.68 0.65 12.90
N VAL A 103 -11.89 0.73 13.97
CA VAL A 103 -11.09 -0.41 14.51
C VAL A 103 -11.69 -1.03 15.78
N VAL A 104 -12.67 -0.37 16.38
CA VAL A 104 -13.37 -0.80 17.60
C VAL A 104 -14.88 -0.64 17.42
N ASP A 105 -15.66 -1.41 18.16
CA ASP A 105 -17.10 -1.24 18.27
C ASP A 105 -17.45 -0.08 19.24
N ASP A 106 -18.74 0.09 19.48
CA ASP A 106 -19.27 1.14 20.35
C ASP A 106 -19.08 0.84 21.85
N ASP A 107 -18.71 -0.41 22.19
CA ASP A 107 -18.48 -0.86 23.57
C ASP A 107 -17.06 -0.54 24.08
N TYR A 108 -16.16 -0.11 23.18
CA TYR A 108 -14.81 0.29 23.57
C TYR A 108 -14.82 1.55 24.45
N PRO A 109 -14.20 1.51 25.65
CA PRO A 109 -14.45 2.50 26.69
C PRO A 109 -13.81 3.88 26.43
N TYR A 110 -12.95 3.98 25.41
CA TYR A 110 -12.22 5.21 25.12
C TYR A 110 -12.60 5.83 23.80
N TYR A 111 -12.72 7.15 23.81
CA TYR A 111 -12.84 7.92 22.58
C TYR A 111 -11.53 7.93 21.78
N LEU A 112 -11.57 7.45 20.53
CA LEU A 112 -10.44 7.49 19.60
C LEU A 112 -10.52 8.72 18.66
N THR A 113 -11.48 8.71 17.74
CA THR A 113 -11.71 9.75 16.73
C THR A 113 -13.10 9.58 16.10
N ASN A 114 -13.63 10.64 15.50
CA ASN A 114 -14.80 10.58 14.62
C ASN A 114 -14.41 10.37 13.15
N LEU A 115 -13.13 10.52 12.83
CA LEU A 115 -12.61 10.57 11.47
C LEU A 115 -12.02 9.22 11.06
N PHE A 116 -12.89 8.24 10.82
CA PHE A 116 -12.51 6.98 10.18
C PHE A 116 -12.75 7.05 8.68
N GLY A 117 -11.96 6.29 7.92
CA GLY A 117 -12.26 6.02 6.51
C GLY A 117 -13.51 5.14 6.39
N THR A 118 -14.19 5.22 5.25
CA THR A 118 -15.27 4.30 4.93
C THR A 118 -14.76 2.87 4.81
N ASP A 119 -15.61 1.91 5.16
CA ASP A 119 -15.25 0.48 5.23
C ASP A 119 -15.23 -0.23 3.86
N TYR A 120 -15.57 0.45 2.75
CA TYR A 120 -15.69 -0.18 1.42
C TYR A 120 -14.46 -0.98 1.01
N ARG A 121 -13.26 -0.45 1.27
CA ARG A 121 -11.99 -1.15 0.97
C ARG A 121 -11.81 -2.39 1.84
N ALA A 122 -12.08 -2.27 3.13
CA ALA A 122 -11.99 -3.40 4.06
C ALA A 122 -12.99 -4.50 3.69
N ARG A 123 -14.25 -4.13 3.38
CA ARG A 123 -15.28 -5.06 2.92
C ARG A 123 -14.87 -5.76 1.62
N ARG A 124 -14.39 -5.00 0.63
CA ARG A 124 -13.95 -5.58 -0.65
C ARG A 124 -12.81 -6.57 -0.48
N ILE A 125 -11.83 -6.25 0.39
CA ILE A 125 -10.71 -7.15 0.70
C ILE A 125 -11.22 -8.39 1.44
N ARG A 126 -12.07 -8.22 2.46
CA ARG A 126 -12.67 -9.34 3.20
C ARG A 126 -13.46 -10.28 2.28
N ASP A 127 -14.29 -9.73 1.40
CA ASP A 127 -15.11 -10.53 0.48
C ASP A 127 -14.23 -11.30 -0.54
N LYS A 128 -13.02 -10.79 -0.83
CA LYS A 128 -11.98 -11.51 -1.60
C LYS A 128 -11.21 -12.53 -0.76
N ILE A 129 -10.88 -12.21 0.50
CA ILE A 129 -10.16 -13.12 1.43
C ILE A 129 -11.02 -14.34 1.80
N ALA A 130 -12.35 -14.22 1.71
CA ALA A 130 -13.24 -15.38 1.79
C ALA A 130 -12.85 -16.48 0.79
N GLU A 131 -12.21 -16.13 -0.32
CA GLU A 131 -11.43 -17.04 -1.16
C GLU A 131 -9.98 -17.03 -0.64
N LEU A 132 -9.55 -18.11 0.03
CA LEU A 132 -8.18 -18.25 0.50
C LEU A 132 -7.19 -17.98 -0.64
N ALA A 133 -6.08 -17.30 -0.33
CA ALA A 133 -5.03 -17.07 -1.31
C ALA A 133 -4.51 -18.40 -1.85
N ASP A 134 -4.46 -18.54 -3.18
CA ASP A 134 -3.94 -19.73 -3.84
C ASP A 134 -2.44 -19.85 -3.57
N ARG A 135 -2.04 -20.89 -2.82
CA ARG A 135 -0.62 -21.16 -2.49
C ARG A 135 0.23 -21.47 -3.72
N ASN A 136 -0.40 -21.89 -4.82
CA ASN A 136 0.28 -22.11 -6.09
C ASN A 136 0.28 -20.86 -6.98
N ASN A 137 -0.40 -19.79 -6.55
CA ASN A 137 -0.32 -18.51 -7.23
C ASN A 137 0.94 -17.79 -6.74
N PRO A 138 1.95 -17.62 -7.60
CA PRO A 138 3.20 -16.93 -7.25
C PRO A 138 2.96 -15.45 -6.89
N ASN A 139 1.76 -14.95 -7.14
CA ASN A 139 1.32 -13.61 -6.86
C ASN A 139 0.26 -13.58 -5.74
N LEU A 140 0.71 -13.68 -4.49
CA LEU A 140 -0.14 -13.47 -3.30
C LEU A 140 -0.62 -12.01 -3.14
N THR A 141 -0.13 -11.09 -3.97
CA THR A 141 -0.52 -9.69 -3.94
C THR A 141 -1.41 -9.38 -5.13
N ASP A 142 -2.67 -9.06 -4.86
CA ASP A 142 -3.78 -9.04 -5.81
C ASP A 142 -3.68 -8.03 -6.97
N GLY A 143 -2.53 -7.37 -7.18
CA GLY A 143 -2.28 -6.40 -8.24
C GLY A 143 -2.26 -6.93 -9.68
N GLY A 144 -2.30 -8.25 -9.89
CA GLY A 144 -2.41 -8.91 -11.21
C GLY A 144 -1.26 -8.69 -12.21
N GLN A 145 -0.48 -7.62 -12.08
CA GLN A 145 0.64 -7.22 -12.94
C GLN A 145 1.94 -7.89 -12.55
N HIS A 146 2.08 -8.26 -11.28
CA HIS A 146 3.28 -8.92 -10.79
C HIS A 146 3.55 -10.25 -11.50
N SER A 147 2.51 -10.97 -11.93
CA SER A 147 2.66 -12.18 -12.75
C SER A 147 3.28 -11.89 -14.12
N LEU A 148 2.97 -10.76 -14.75
CA LEU A 148 3.53 -10.35 -16.04
C LEU A 148 4.98 -9.86 -15.87
N PHE A 149 5.26 -9.09 -14.82
CA PHE A 149 6.62 -8.65 -14.48
C PHE A 149 7.52 -9.80 -14.05
N GLN A 150 7.05 -10.68 -13.18
CA GLN A 150 7.76 -11.89 -12.79
C GLN A 150 8.04 -12.80 -13.99
N LYS A 151 7.07 -12.96 -14.89
CA LYS A 151 7.19 -13.85 -16.04
C LYS A 151 8.08 -13.31 -17.16
N HIS A 152 8.07 -11.99 -17.40
CA HIS A 152 8.68 -11.39 -18.59
C HIS A 152 9.70 -10.28 -18.30
N MET A 153 9.86 -9.87 -17.05
CA MET A 153 10.76 -8.76 -16.71
C MET A 153 11.69 -9.07 -15.56
N ARG A 154 11.56 -10.21 -14.87
CA ARG A 154 12.42 -10.58 -13.73
C ARG A 154 13.91 -10.46 -14.08
N ASP A 155 14.32 -11.02 -15.21
CA ASP A 155 15.73 -11.01 -15.60
C ASP A 155 16.18 -9.62 -16.09
N VAL A 156 15.28 -8.88 -16.75
CA VAL A 156 15.51 -7.48 -17.12
C VAL A 156 15.72 -6.62 -15.86
N TYR A 157 14.92 -6.84 -14.81
CA TYR A 157 15.09 -6.21 -13.50
C TYR A 157 16.46 -6.52 -12.93
N ARG A 158 16.78 -7.80 -12.77
CA ARG A 158 18.04 -8.23 -12.17
C ARG A 158 19.24 -7.62 -12.90
N ASN A 159 19.24 -7.69 -14.22
CA ASN A 159 20.29 -7.10 -15.05
C ASN A 159 20.35 -5.58 -14.87
N PHE A 160 19.23 -4.86 -14.84
CA PHE A 160 19.24 -3.40 -14.65
C PHE A 160 19.93 -2.99 -13.33
N PHE A 161 19.69 -3.74 -12.25
CA PHE A 161 20.23 -3.44 -10.92
C PHE A 161 21.61 -4.04 -10.63
N GLU A 162 22.10 -5.00 -11.44
CA GLU A 162 23.43 -5.63 -11.27
C GLU A 162 24.60 -4.65 -11.34
N ASP A 163 24.45 -3.53 -12.05
CA ASP A 163 25.50 -2.52 -12.20
C ASP A 163 25.50 -1.48 -11.07
N LEU A 164 24.56 -1.57 -10.11
CA LEU A 164 24.62 -0.70 -8.94
C LEU A 164 25.76 -1.14 -8.03
N ASP A 165 26.60 -0.18 -7.67
CA ASP A 165 27.69 -0.38 -6.71
C ASP A 165 27.11 -0.42 -5.28
N LEU A 166 26.79 -1.64 -4.81
CA LEU A 166 26.14 -1.90 -3.53
C LEU A 166 27.00 -2.88 -2.71
N ASP A 167 27.44 -2.46 -1.53
CA ASP A 167 28.21 -3.28 -0.60
C ASP A 167 27.30 -3.99 0.42
N ILE A 168 26.26 -3.29 0.90
CA ILE A 168 25.37 -3.75 1.97
C ILE A 168 24.16 -4.48 1.40
N LEU A 169 23.55 -3.97 0.34
CA LEU A 169 22.34 -4.51 -0.28
C LEU A 169 22.70 -5.41 -1.45
N GLN A 170 22.90 -6.70 -1.20
CA GLN A 170 23.25 -7.67 -2.24
C GLN A 170 22.01 -8.34 -2.82
N LEU A 171 21.95 -8.47 -4.14
CA LEU A 171 20.85 -9.14 -4.83
C LEU A 171 20.62 -10.55 -4.27
N ALA A 172 19.40 -10.82 -3.83
CA ALA A 172 19.02 -12.09 -3.25
C ALA A 172 18.98 -13.21 -4.32
N ASP A 173 19.32 -14.43 -3.91
CA ASP A 173 19.25 -15.63 -4.74
C ASP A 173 17.80 -16.03 -5.05
N GLU A 174 17.60 -16.83 -6.09
CA GLU A 174 16.28 -17.34 -6.45
C GLU A 174 15.66 -18.15 -5.30
N GLY A 175 14.40 -17.82 -4.96
CA GLY A 175 13.67 -18.46 -3.86
C GLY A 175 14.14 -18.05 -2.46
N SER A 176 15.25 -17.33 -2.32
CA SER A 176 15.70 -16.87 -1.01
C SER A 176 14.82 -15.77 -0.40
N SER A 177 14.08 -15.04 -1.23
CA SER A 177 13.15 -14.01 -0.78
C SER A 177 11.79 -14.59 -0.34
N THR A 178 11.46 -15.84 -0.64
CA THR A 178 10.13 -16.35 -0.29
C THR A 178 10.03 -16.71 1.18
N ILE A 179 8.98 -16.28 1.85
CA ILE A 179 8.56 -16.81 3.16
C ILE A 179 7.83 -18.12 2.88
N GLY A 180 8.35 -19.27 3.31
CA GLY A 180 7.83 -20.59 2.97
C GLY A 180 6.40 -20.84 3.42
N LEU A 181 5.96 -20.16 4.49
CA LEU A 181 4.57 -20.21 4.96
C LEU A 181 3.58 -19.69 3.90
N THR A 182 3.96 -18.66 3.14
CA THR A 182 3.08 -17.97 2.20
C THR A 182 3.49 -18.24 0.74
N GLY A 183 4.78 -18.43 0.48
CA GLY A 183 5.39 -18.39 -0.85
C GLY A 183 5.79 -16.99 -1.32
N TYR A 184 5.58 -15.93 -0.52
CA TYR A 184 5.80 -14.52 -0.90
C TYR A 184 6.98 -13.87 -0.15
N PRO A 185 7.68 -12.87 -0.73
CA PRO A 185 7.61 -12.42 -2.13
C PRO A 185 8.36 -13.34 -3.09
N GLN A 186 7.71 -13.67 -4.21
CA GLN A 186 8.32 -14.42 -5.31
C GLN A 186 8.50 -13.52 -6.52
N GLY A 187 9.69 -13.51 -7.15
CA GLY A 187 9.90 -12.83 -8.43
C GLY A 187 10.03 -11.30 -8.39
N LEU A 188 9.89 -10.67 -7.22
CA LEU A 188 10.34 -9.28 -7.04
C LEU A 188 11.85 -9.27 -6.84
N PRO A 189 12.59 -8.33 -7.46
CA PRO A 189 13.98 -8.09 -7.09
C PRO A 189 14.04 -7.76 -5.60
N SER A 190 14.88 -8.49 -4.91
CA SER A 190 15.05 -8.44 -3.48
C SER A 190 16.53 -8.36 -3.17
N TRP A 191 16.89 -7.71 -2.07
CA TRP A 191 18.26 -7.57 -1.63
C TRP A 191 18.40 -8.04 -0.19
N GLU A 192 19.39 -8.87 0.08
CA GLU A 192 19.78 -9.24 1.43
C GLU A 192 20.61 -8.11 2.05
N ILE A 193 20.29 -7.75 3.30
CA ILE A 193 21.05 -6.79 4.09
C ILE A 193 22.27 -7.48 4.71
N GLN A 194 23.44 -7.29 4.12
CA GLN A 194 24.69 -7.88 4.56
C GLN A 194 25.13 -7.35 5.94
N GLY A 195 25.21 -8.25 6.92
CA GLY A 195 25.45 -7.87 8.32
C GLY A 195 24.17 -7.57 9.12
N GLY A 196 22.99 -7.81 8.54
CA GLY A 196 21.71 -7.84 9.25
C GLY A 196 21.26 -6.50 9.82
N ALA A 197 20.50 -6.54 10.91
CA ALA A 197 19.71 -5.40 11.40
C ALA A 197 20.59 -4.22 11.86
N GLU A 198 21.84 -4.48 12.24
CA GLU A 198 22.77 -3.42 12.66
C GLU A 198 23.05 -2.43 11.54
N ARG A 199 23.03 -2.86 10.27
CA ARG A 199 23.25 -1.98 9.13
C ARG A 199 22.17 -0.93 8.94
N LEU A 200 20.98 -1.12 9.51
CA LEU A 200 19.90 -0.13 9.43
C LEU A 200 20.25 1.19 10.14
N LYS A 201 21.24 1.16 11.05
CA LYS A 201 21.81 2.34 11.70
C LYS A 201 22.92 3.01 10.89
N ASP A 202 23.43 2.35 9.86
CA ASP A 202 24.51 2.83 9.01
C ASP A 202 23.96 3.76 7.91
N ILE A 203 24.56 4.93 7.75
CA ILE A 203 24.17 5.86 6.68
C ILE A 203 24.45 5.27 5.29
N CYS A 204 25.43 4.37 5.16
CA CYS A 204 25.73 3.69 3.90
C CYS A 204 24.56 2.82 3.44
N PHE A 205 23.83 2.16 4.36
CA PHE A 205 22.63 1.39 4.02
C PHE A 205 21.58 2.28 3.35
N TRP A 206 21.30 3.44 3.94
CA TRP A 206 20.29 4.37 3.41
C TRP A 206 20.70 4.98 2.08
N ARG A 207 22.01 5.22 1.88
CA ARG A 207 22.55 5.66 0.58
C ARG A 207 22.32 4.61 -0.51
N GLU A 208 22.62 3.34 -0.22
CA GLU A 208 22.38 2.23 -1.16
C GLU A 208 20.90 2.01 -1.43
N TYR A 209 20.08 2.11 -0.39
CA TYR A 209 18.63 2.04 -0.49
C TYR A 209 18.08 3.13 -1.43
N ASP A 210 18.59 4.36 -1.32
CA ASP A 210 18.23 5.46 -2.23
C ASP A 210 18.67 5.21 -3.68
N LEU A 211 19.82 4.57 -3.90
CA LEU A 211 20.26 4.19 -5.26
C LEU A 211 19.30 3.18 -5.88
N ILE A 212 18.89 2.16 -5.13
CA ILE A 212 17.89 1.19 -5.57
C ILE A 212 16.57 1.90 -5.89
N LEU A 213 16.10 2.80 -5.01
CA LEU A 213 14.86 3.54 -5.22
C LEU A 213 14.91 4.40 -6.49
N LYS A 214 16.01 5.11 -6.73
CA LYS A 214 16.24 5.87 -7.97
C LYS A 214 16.23 4.96 -9.19
N GLY A 215 16.84 3.79 -9.09
CA GLY A 215 16.86 2.80 -10.18
C GLY A 215 15.45 2.31 -10.52
N PHE A 216 14.62 2.04 -9.50
CA PHE A 216 13.23 1.68 -9.73
C PHE A 216 12.45 2.80 -10.41
N ILE A 217 12.63 4.04 -9.98
CA ILE A 217 11.99 5.21 -10.59
C ILE A 217 12.35 5.27 -12.07
N ASP A 218 13.63 5.18 -12.41
CA ASP A 218 14.10 5.23 -13.80
C ASP A 218 13.60 4.05 -14.64
N PHE A 219 13.62 2.84 -14.09
CA PHE A 219 13.10 1.64 -14.74
C PHE A 219 11.61 1.81 -15.09
N TYR A 220 10.77 2.16 -14.11
CA TYR A 220 9.34 2.30 -14.35
C TYR A 220 9.01 3.51 -15.22
N ARG A 221 9.71 4.64 -15.06
CA ARG A 221 9.53 5.80 -15.94
C ARG A 221 9.81 5.40 -17.38
N THR A 222 10.91 4.68 -17.61
CA THR A 222 11.25 4.17 -18.95
C THR A 222 10.19 3.21 -19.45
N PHE A 223 9.78 2.23 -18.63
CA PHE A 223 8.80 1.21 -19.01
C PHE A 223 7.46 1.81 -19.40
N PHE A 224 6.87 2.62 -18.53
CA PHE A 224 5.57 3.23 -18.81
C PHE A 224 5.64 4.30 -19.89
N THR A 225 6.81 4.91 -20.13
CA THR A 225 7.01 5.81 -21.29
C THR A 225 6.96 5.00 -22.58
N GLN A 226 7.57 3.81 -22.61
CA GLN A 226 7.41 2.87 -23.72
C GLN A 226 5.97 2.38 -23.85
N VAL A 227 5.27 2.07 -22.75
CA VAL A 227 3.85 1.68 -22.80
C VAL A 227 3.01 2.80 -23.42
N SER A 228 3.19 4.04 -22.99
CA SER A 228 2.43 5.20 -23.50
C SER A 228 2.75 5.50 -24.97
N THR A 229 4.02 5.57 -25.32
CA THR A 229 4.49 5.98 -26.65
C THR A 229 5.48 4.95 -27.22
N ARG A 230 5.18 4.44 -28.41
CA ARG A 230 6.05 3.48 -29.10
C ARG A 230 7.41 4.11 -29.42
N ASN A 231 8.50 3.42 -29.07
CA ASN A 231 9.87 3.89 -29.28
C ASN A 231 10.11 5.28 -28.68
N ALA A 232 9.55 5.51 -27.50
CA ALA A 232 9.72 6.78 -26.81
C ALA A 232 11.21 7.02 -26.49
N PRO A 233 11.68 8.28 -26.48
CA PRO A 233 13.02 8.59 -26.05
C PRO A 233 13.20 8.30 -24.55
N MET A 234 14.46 8.26 -24.12
CA MET A 234 14.82 8.16 -22.70
C MET A 234 14.11 9.25 -21.87
N PRO A 235 13.61 8.93 -20.65
CA PRO A 235 13.08 9.94 -19.76
C PRO A 235 14.09 11.06 -19.47
N LYS A 236 13.62 12.32 -19.45
CA LYS A 236 14.44 13.46 -19.02
C LYS A 236 14.82 13.30 -17.55
N ASP A 237 16.00 13.79 -17.19
CA ASP A 237 16.51 13.79 -15.81
C ASP A 237 16.52 12.37 -15.20
N ALA A 238 16.96 11.39 -15.98
CA ALA A 238 17.22 10.04 -15.50
C ALA A 238 18.46 10.06 -14.59
N TRP A 239 18.40 9.30 -13.50
CA TRP A 239 19.54 9.08 -12.60
C TRP A 239 20.58 8.14 -13.22
N PHE A 240 20.13 7.17 -14.02
CA PHE A 240 20.96 6.14 -14.64
C PHE A 240 20.80 6.05 -16.16
N PRO A 241 21.11 7.12 -16.92
CA PRO A 241 20.85 7.19 -18.36
C PRO A 241 21.58 6.10 -19.15
N ASP A 242 22.85 5.83 -18.83
CA ASP A 242 23.65 4.81 -19.53
C ASP A 242 23.08 3.39 -19.33
N GLN A 243 22.58 3.09 -18.12
CA GLN A 243 21.94 1.80 -17.83
C GLN A 243 20.61 1.68 -18.56
N ILE A 244 19.81 2.75 -18.61
CA ILE A 244 18.54 2.77 -19.38
C ILE A 244 18.81 2.47 -20.86
N GLU A 245 19.76 3.18 -21.46
CA GLU A 245 20.10 3.02 -22.87
C GLU A 245 20.57 1.59 -23.17
N ARG A 246 21.56 1.10 -22.42
CA ARG A 246 22.18 -0.21 -22.69
C ARG A 246 21.29 -1.40 -22.34
N LYS A 247 20.52 -1.31 -21.25
CA LYS A 247 19.81 -2.46 -20.67
C LYS A 247 18.30 -2.47 -20.92
N LEU A 248 17.67 -1.32 -21.20
CA LEU A 248 16.21 -1.24 -21.37
C LEU A 248 15.79 -0.90 -22.80
N LEU A 249 16.33 0.18 -23.39
CA LEU A 249 15.81 0.72 -24.66
C LEU A 249 16.04 -0.18 -25.88
N PHE A 250 16.99 -1.12 -25.81
CA PHE A 250 17.25 -2.11 -26.84
C PHE A 250 16.96 -3.55 -26.39
N ASN A 251 16.30 -3.72 -25.24
CA ASN A 251 15.97 -5.04 -24.72
C ASN A 251 14.62 -5.53 -25.30
N ASN A 252 14.68 -6.60 -26.10
CA ASN A 252 13.52 -7.15 -26.78
C ASN A 252 12.40 -7.58 -25.82
N GLU A 253 12.74 -8.17 -24.67
CA GLU A 253 11.78 -8.65 -23.70
C GLU A 253 11.08 -7.48 -23.01
N PHE A 254 11.84 -6.45 -22.61
CA PHE A 254 11.31 -5.21 -22.05
C PHE A 254 10.33 -4.52 -23.02
N LEU A 255 10.73 -4.35 -24.27
CA LEU A 255 9.91 -3.68 -25.30
C LEU A 255 8.67 -4.50 -25.68
N ALA A 256 8.80 -5.83 -25.79
CA ALA A 256 7.67 -6.72 -26.04
C ALA A 256 6.66 -6.66 -24.90
N THR A 257 7.14 -6.62 -23.67
CA THR A 257 6.27 -6.55 -22.49
C THR A 257 5.56 -5.20 -22.39
N ALA A 258 6.26 -4.10 -22.66
CA ALA A 258 5.64 -2.77 -22.75
C ALA A 258 4.56 -2.72 -23.83
N LYS A 259 4.79 -3.37 -24.99
CA LYS A 259 3.77 -3.51 -26.05
C LYS A 259 2.56 -4.32 -25.57
N MET A 260 2.76 -5.45 -24.88
CA MET A 260 1.66 -6.25 -24.35
C MET A 260 0.76 -5.45 -23.40
N VAL A 261 1.36 -4.69 -22.47
CA VAL A 261 0.61 -3.82 -21.56
C VAL A 261 -0.13 -2.73 -22.34
N ARG A 262 0.52 -2.08 -23.32
CA ARG A 262 -0.10 -1.05 -24.16
C ARG A 262 -1.33 -1.57 -24.90
N ASP A 263 -1.19 -2.68 -25.61
CA ASP A 263 -2.25 -3.26 -26.44
C ASP A 263 -3.45 -3.68 -25.57
N ARG A 264 -3.18 -4.20 -24.35
CA ARG A 264 -4.23 -4.55 -23.39
C ARG A 264 -4.91 -3.31 -22.80
N CYS A 265 -4.18 -2.26 -22.46
CA CYS A 265 -4.77 -1.00 -22.00
C CYS A 265 -5.67 -0.33 -23.05
N ILE A 266 -5.36 -0.49 -24.35
CA ILE A 266 -6.18 0.04 -25.44
C ILE A 266 -7.51 -0.72 -25.57
N THR A 267 -7.48 -2.02 -25.34
CA THR A 267 -8.62 -2.92 -25.63
C THR A 267 -9.48 -3.26 -24.42
N ASP A 268 -8.93 -3.12 -23.20
CA ASP A 268 -9.59 -3.48 -21.94
C ASP A 268 -9.58 -2.29 -20.95
N PRO A 269 -10.68 -1.50 -20.91
CA PRO A 269 -10.82 -0.39 -19.98
C PRO A 269 -10.78 -0.80 -18.50
N GLN A 270 -11.23 -2.02 -18.17
CA GLN A 270 -11.20 -2.51 -16.78
C GLN A 270 -9.76 -2.81 -16.37
N TYR A 271 -8.98 -3.43 -17.24
CA TYR A 271 -7.55 -3.64 -17.03
C TYR A 271 -6.79 -2.32 -16.91
N ALA A 272 -7.04 -1.36 -17.81
CA ALA A 272 -6.42 -0.04 -17.75
C ALA A 272 -6.72 0.68 -16.42
N ASN A 273 -7.94 0.53 -15.89
CA ASN A 273 -8.31 1.06 -14.59
C ASN A 273 -7.66 0.27 -13.43
N ALA A 274 -7.61 -1.06 -13.52
CA ALA A 274 -7.01 -1.92 -12.49
C ALA A 274 -5.51 -1.63 -12.30
N VAL A 275 -4.77 -1.39 -13.38
CA VAL A 275 -3.34 -1.00 -13.35
C VAL A 275 -3.09 0.24 -12.48
N ARG A 276 -4.08 1.14 -12.35
CA ARG A 276 -4.00 2.37 -11.53
C ARG A 276 -4.42 2.17 -10.07
N TRP A 277 -5.28 1.20 -9.76
CA TRP A 277 -6.00 1.16 -8.48
C TRP A 277 -5.84 -0.12 -7.66
N GLN A 278 -5.24 -1.18 -8.20
CA GLN A 278 -5.02 -2.36 -7.38
C GLN A 278 -3.92 -2.11 -6.35
N PRO A 279 -4.12 -2.44 -5.07
CA PRO A 279 -3.10 -2.28 -4.04
C PRO A 279 -1.92 -3.22 -4.33
N ALA A 280 -0.71 -2.68 -4.38
CA ALA A 280 0.51 -3.42 -4.19
C ALA A 280 1.28 -2.75 -3.06
N PHE A 281 1.91 -3.58 -2.25
CA PHE A 281 2.52 -3.19 -0.98
C PHE A 281 3.56 -2.09 -1.17
N LYS A 282 3.87 -1.38 -0.08
CA LYS A 282 5.04 -0.48 -0.04
C LYS A 282 6.25 -1.30 0.36
N GLN A 283 7.44 -0.78 0.01
CA GLN A 283 8.76 -1.21 0.47
C GLN A 283 8.71 -2.08 1.73
N LEU A 284 9.14 -3.33 1.62
CA LEU A 284 9.14 -4.29 2.71
C LEU A 284 10.58 -4.57 3.12
N ILE A 285 10.85 -4.44 4.40
CA ILE A 285 11.99 -5.07 5.05
C ILE A 285 11.40 -6.19 5.91
N TYR A 286 11.81 -7.43 5.68
CA TYR A 286 11.30 -8.58 6.40
C TYR A 286 12.41 -9.60 6.60
N ARG A 287 12.14 -10.59 7.44
CA ARG A 287 13.04 -11.73 7.67
C ARG A 287 12.51 -12.93 6.90
N ASN A 288 13.35 -13.58 6.11
CA ASN A 288 12.99 -14.83 5.44
C ASN A 288 13.10 -16.02 6.41
N ASP A 289 12.73 -17.22 5.93
CA ASP A 289 12.75 -18.45 6.73
C ASP A 289 14.14 -18.84 7.26
N GLN A 290 15.22 -18.36 6.63
CA GLN A 290 16.59 -18.59 7.10
C GLN A 290 17.09 -17.52 8.07
N GLY A 291 16.22 -16.60 8.49
CA GLY A 291 16.57 -15.53 9.40
C GLY A 291 17.26 -14.33 8.74
N ARG A 292 17.40 -14.33 7.40
CA ARG A 292 18.08 -13.25 6.65
C ARG A 292 17.15 -12.07 6.48
N LEU A 293 17.68 -10.86 6.64
CA LEU A 293 16.91 -9.64 6.40
C LEU A 293 16.91 -9.31 4.92
N ILE A 294 15.73 -9.22 4.35
CA ILE A 294 15.49 -8.99 2.94
C ILE A 294 14.75 -7.66 2.77
N VAL A 295 15.22 -6.86 1.84
CA VAL A 295 14.55 -5.67 1.31
C VAL A 295 13.91 -6.03 -0.02
N THR A 296 12.62 -5.77 -0.19
CA THR A 296 11.96 -5.78 -1.50
C THR A 296 11.19 -4.49 -1.69
N ILE A 297 11.20 -3.95 -2.92
CA ILE A 297 10.43 -2.76 -3.26
C ILE A 297 9.32 -3.17 -4.22
N SER A 298 8.08 -2.85 -3.83
CA SER A 298 6.90 -3.16 -4.64
C SER A 298 6.50 -1.98 -5.53
N GLN A 299 5.85 -2.32 -6.65
CA GLN A 299 5.58 -1.52 -7.85
C GLN A 299 4.75 -0.24 -7.65
N ASN A 300 3.89 -0.19 -6.64
CA ASN A 300 2.73 0.68 -6.68
C ASN A 300 2.97 2.16 -6.40
N SER A 301 3.94 2.51 -5.56
CA SER A 301 4.23 3.91 -5.27
C SER A 301 4.74 4.66 -6.49
N ILE A 302 5.33 3.93 -7.44
CA ILE A 302 5.93 4.48 -8.65
C ILE A 302 4.93 4.41 -9.82
N GLY A 303 4.15 3.33 -9.93
CA GLY A 303 3.12 3.15 -10.97
C GLY A 303 2.03 4.24 -10.98
N ASN A 304 1.49 4.64 -9.82
CA ASN A 304 0.40 5.63 -9.77
C ASN A 304 0.86 7.03 -10.18
N ALA A 305 2.01 7.49 -9.67
CA ALA A 305 2.57 8.78 -10.05
C ALA A 305 2.95 8.81 -11.54
N ILE A 306 3.50 7.72 -12.06
CA ILE A 306 3.96 7.63 -13.44
C ILE A 306 2.81 7.48 -14.43
N THR A 307 1.76 6.70 -14.11
CA THR A 307 0.58 6.58 -14.99
C THR A 307 -0.18 7.90 -15.13
N GLU A 308 -0.25 8.69 -14.06
CA GLU A 308 -0.79 10.06 -14.10
C GLU A 308 0.11 11.01 -14.90
N LEU A 309 1.42 10.99 -14.69
CA LEU A 309 2.39 11.87 -15.37
C LEU A 309 2.57 11.55 -16.86
N LEU A 310 2.54 10.26 -17.24
CA LEU A 310 2.80 9.81 -18.61
C LEU A 310 1.55 9.72 -19.48
N GLY A 311 0.39 10.10 -18.92
CA GLY A 311 -0.85 10.13 -19.65
C GLY A 311 -1.14 8.80 -20.34
N VAL A 312 -0.95 7.66 -19.65
CA VAL A 312 -1.44 6.34 -20.09
C VAL A 312 -2.97 6.38 -20.02
N VAL A 313 -3.53 7.24 -20.84
CA VAL A 313 -4.91 7.64 -20.92
C VAL A 313 -5.38 6.94 -22.16
N VAL A 314 -6.25 5.94 -21.98
CA VAL A 314 -7.26 5.60 -22.99
C VAL A 314 -7.72 6.93 -23.55
N ARG A 315 -7.52 7.20 -24.83
CA ARG A 315 -7.89 8.48 -25.45
C ARG A 315 -9.39 8.66 -25.22
N ARG A 316 -9.77 9.35 -24.13
CA ARG A 316 -11.16 9.54 -23.75
C ARG A 316 -11.67 10.61 -24.68
N VAL A 317 -12.28 10.16 -25.77
CA VAL A 317 -13.07 11.05 -26.62
C VAL A 317 -14.41 11.19 -25.89
N PRO A 318 -14.85 12.41 -25.55
CA PRO A 318 -16.20 12.62 -25.06
C PRO A 318 -17.18 12.06 -26.10
N ASP A 319 -17.95 11.06 -25.71
CA ASP A 319 -19.04 10.50 -26.50
C ASP A 319 -20.35 10.84 -25.80
N ALA A 320 -20.81 12.06 -26.04
CA ALA A 320 -22.04 12.57 -25.45
C ALA A 320 -23.24 11.69 -25.84
N ALA A 321 -23.28 11.19 -27.09
CA ALA A 321 -24.38 10.37 -27.57
C ALA A 321 -24.42 8.99 -26.87
N ALA A 322 -23.27 8.34 -26.66
CA ALA A 322 -23.21 7.09 -25.90
C ALA A 322 -23.54 7.30 -24.41
N TYR A 323 -23.11 8.43 -23.84
CA TYR A 323 -23.43 8.79 -22.47
C TYR A 323 -24.93 9.06 -22.29
N GLU A 324 -25.54 9.87 -23.16
CA GLU A 324 -26.98 10.16 -23.17
C GLU A 324 -27.84 8.89 -23.30
N GLN A 325 -27.37 7.87 -24.02
CA GLN A 325 -28.08 6.58 -24.10
C GLN A 325 -28.09 5.82 -22.77
N THR A 326 -27.05 6.00 -21.94
CA THR A 326 -26.86 5.25 -20.69
C THR A 326 -27.30 6.05 -19.46
N GLU A 327 -27.25 7.38 -19.56
CA GLU A 327 -27.50 8.34 -18.47
C GLU A 327 -28.85 8.12 -17.77
N PRO A 328 -30.00 7.93 -18.47
CA PRO A 328 -31.28 7.73 -17.79
C PRO A 328 -31.28 6.55 -16.81
N ALA A 329 -30.66 5.43 -17.18
CA ALA A 329 -30.59 4.24 -16.33
C ALA A 329 -29.64 4.43 -15.14
N LEU A 330 -28.58 5.23 -15.30
CA LEU A 330 -27.68 5.62 -14.20
C LEU A 330 -28.38 6.55 -13.22
N ILE A 331 -29.10 7.56 -13.73
CA ILE A 331 -29.87 8.51 -12.93
C ILE A 331 -30.95 7.79 -12.14
N GLU A 332 -31.68 6.85 -12.74
CA GLU A 332 -32.70 6.07 -12.03
C GLU A 332 -32.11 5.28 -10.84
N ARG A 333 -30.89 4.74 -10.98
CA ARG A 333 -30.21 4.07 -9.86
C ARG A 333 -29.84 5.04 -8.73
N LEU A 334 -29.46 6.28 -9.06
CA LEU A 334 -29.14 7.31 -8.08
C LEU A 334 -30.41 7.79 -7.35
N LEU A 335 -31.51 8.01 -8.08
CA LEU A 335 -32.82 8.34 -7.51
C LEU A 335 -33.33 7.21 -6.61
N GLU A 336 -33.16 5.96 -7.01
CA GLU A 336 -33.52 4.81 -6.17
C GLU A 336 -32.71 4.75 -4.86
N ILE A 337 -31.41 5.04 -4.90
CA ILE A 337 -30.58 5.16 -3.69
C ILE A 337 -31.10 6.30 -2.81
N ARG A 338 -31.39 7.47 -3.40
CA ARG A 338 -31.97 8.60 -2.67
C ARG A 338 -33.27 8.21 -1.96
N ARG A 339 -34.21 7.58 -2.68
CA ARG A 339 -35.49 7.12 -2.11
C ARG A 339 -35.28 6.15 -0.94
N ARG A 340 -34.29 5.25 -1.03
CA ARG A 340 -33.93 4.35 0.08
C ARG A 340 -33.37 5.10 1.29
N MET A 341 -32.54 6.11 1.07
CA MET A 341 -32.00 6.93 2.15
C MET A 341 -33.09 7.75 2.85
N VAL A 342 -34.02 8.35 2.10
CA VAL A 342 -35.16 9.08 2.65
C VAL A 342 -36.08 8.15 3.44
N ARG A 343 -36.42 6.97 2.91
CA ARG A 343 -37.22 5.96 3.63
C ARG A 343 -36.55 5.44 4.91
N ALA A 344 -35.22 5.49 4.97
CA ALA A 344 -34.44 5.10 6.14
C ALA A 344 -34.21 6.27 7.12
N ASP A 345 -34.84 7.43 6.90
CA ASP A 345 -34.70 8.64 7.72
C ASP A 345 -33.24 9.16 7.80
N LEU A 346 -32.48 8.99 6.71
CA LEU A 346 -31.08 9.41 6.61
C LEU A 346 -30.90 10.78 5.91
N GLY A 347 -31.98 11.52 5.71
CA GLY A 347 -31.99 12.85 5.09
C GLY A 347 -33.19 13.07 4.16
N GLU A 348 -33.24 14.25 3.55
CA GLU A 348 -34.33 14.70 2.67
C GLU A 348 -33.85 14.83 1.21
N GLY A 349 -34.77 14.65 0.27
CA GLY A 349 -34.50 14.85 -1.15
C GLY A 349 -34.32 16.34 -1.48
N ILE A 350 -33.23 16.69 -2.16
CA ILE A 350 -32.99 18.06 -2.64
C ILE A 350 -33.46 18.16 -4.09
N ALA A 351 -34.37 19.08 -4.36
CA ALA A 351 -34.81 19.39 -5.71
C ALA A 351 -33.72 20.13 -6.50
N THR A 352 -33.66 19.87 -7.80
CA THR A 352 -32.82 20.60 -8.75
C THR A 352 -33.67 20.97 -9.98
N PRO A 353 -33.17 21.79 -10.91
CA PRO A 353 -33.89 22.09 -12.15
C PRO A 353 -34.24 20.86 -13.01
N GLY A 354 -33.53 19.74 -12.86
CA GLY A 354 -33.77 18.52 -13.62
C GLY A 354 -34.55 17.43 -12.89
N TRP A 355 -34.70 17.53 -11.55
CA TRP A 355 -35.27 16.46 -10.72
C TRP A 355 -35.99 17.05 -9.50
N GLY A 356 -37.21 16.60 -9.23
CA GLY A 356 -37.97 16.92 -8.03
C GLY A 356 -37.34 16.38 -6.75
N ALA A 357 -37.73 16.96 -5.60
CA ALA A 357 -37.34 16.46 -4.28
C ALA A 357 -37.84 15.03 -4.02
N ASP A 358 -38.99 14.68 -4.63
CA ASP A 358 -39.70 13.41 -4.41
C ASP A 358 -39.51 12.37 -5.53
N ASP A 359 -38.79 12.71 -6.60
CA ASP A 359 -38.50 11.81 -7.73
C ASP A 359 -37.85 10.47 -7.37
#